data_AF-A0A2D6R8Z2-F1
#
_entry.id   AF-A0A2D6R8Z2-F1
#
_cell.length_a   1.000
_cell.length_b   1.000
_cell.length_c   1.000
_cell.angle_alpha   90.00
_cell.angle_beta   90.00
_cell.angle_gamma   90.00
#
_symmetry.space_group_name_H-M   'P 1'
#
loop_
_entity.id
_entity.type
_entity.pdbx_description
1 polymer ?
#
loop_
_entity_poly.entity_id
_entity_poly.type
_entity_poly.pdbx_seq_one_letter_code
_entity_poly.pdbx_strand_id
1 'polypeptide(L)'
;MYYDDALKVMKGLNSRDELKRGGGSTGERWFYWMPADYDETVESVEEILDLLGFELAVEKGIGISIIGFNNKHGDECTFLQSIAPYSSGHIVWIGEDGDRWKEDYNGMLMKRYVPSDEWVRVYR
;
A
#
# COMPACT_ATOMS: atom_id res chain seq x y z
N MET A 1 6.26 3.90 11.55
CA MET A 1 4.81 3.75 11.31
C MET A 1 4.13 3.40 12.63
N TYR A 2 2.92 3.91 12.87
CA TYR A 2 2.04 3.43 13.96
C TYR A 2 1.19 2.26 13.43
N TYR A 3 1.66 1.03 13.67
CA TYR A 3 1.13 -0.17 12.99
C TYR A 3 -0.32 -0.49 13.34
N ASP A 4 -0.70 -0.44 14.62
CA ASP A 4 -2.07 -0.77 15.05
C ASP A 4 -3.11 0.18 14.44
N ASP A 5 -2.79 1.49 14.42
CA ASP A 5 -3.67 2.50 13.82
C ASP A 5 -3.74 2.36 12.30
N ALA A 6 -2.60 2.12 11.64
CA ALA A 6 -2.54 1.88 10.20
C ALA A 6 -3.37 0.63 9.81
N LEU A 7 -3.20 -0.47 10.53
CA LEU A 7 -3.96 -1.71 10.33
C LEU A 7 -5.46 -1.45 10.51
N LYS A 8 -5.85 -0.79 11.60
CA LYS A 8 -7.25 -0.45 11.87
C LYS A 8 -7.89 0.36 10.75
N VAL A 9 -7.18 1.35 10.21
CA VAL A 9 -7.68 2.17 9.10
C VAL A 9 -7.77 1.37 7.80
N MET A 10 -6.77 0.54 7.48
CA MET A 10 -6.81 -0.31 6.28
C MET A 10 -7.92 -1.36 6.35
N LYS A 11 -8.16 -1.98 7.50
CA LYS A 11 -9.32 -2.85 7.74
C LYS A 11 -10.64 -2.09 7.59
N GLY A 12 -10.70 -0.87 8.13
CA GLY A 12 -11.88 0.00 8.03
C GLY A 12 -12.32 0.33 6.60
N LEU A 13 -11.39 0.30 5.63
CA LEU A 13 -11.72 0.47 4.20
C LEU A 13 -12.73 -0.57 3.70
N ASN A 14 -12.78 -1.78 4.28
CA ASN A 14 -13.70 -2.81 3.79
C ASN A 14 -15.18 -2.45 4.00
N SER A 15 -15.48 -1.51 4.89
CA SER A 15 -16.84 -0.96 5.08
C SER A 15 -17.25 0.10 4.04
N ARG A 16 -16.33 0.48 3.13
CA ARG A 16 -16.47 1.60 2.20
C ARG A 16 -16.71 1.11 0.78
N ASP A 17 -17.90 0.57 0.53
CA ASP A 17 -18.31 0.00 -0.76
C ASP A 17 -18.22 0.98 -1.94
N GLU A 18 -18.25 2.29 -1.69
CA GLU A 18 -18.07 3.32 -2.71
C GLU A 18 -16.63 3.44 -3.23
N LEU A 19 -15.65 2.91 -2.49
CA LEU A 19 -14.24 2.90 -2.87
C LEU A 19 -13.86 1.64 -3.65
N LYS A 20 -14.68 0.58 -3.54
CA LYS A 20 -14.41 -0.73 -4.14
C LYS A 20 -14.74 -0.73 -5.63
N ARG A 21 -13.82 -1.22 -6.45
CA ARG A 21 -13.97 -1.30 -7.91
C ARG A 21 -14.20 -2.72 -8.43
N GLY A 22 -13.95 -3.74 -7.61
CA GLY A 22 -14.31 -5.13 -7.88
C GLY A 22 -15.69 -5.51 -7.34
N GLY A 23 -16.23 -6.63 -7.81
CA GLY A 23 -17.51 -7.14 -7.31
C GLY A 23 -18.10 -8.30 -8.10
N GLY A 24 -19.16 -8.89 -7.53
CA GLY A 24 -19.93 -9.98 -8.10
C GLY A 24 -21.19 -9.48 -8.81
N SER A 25 -21.75 -10.30 -9.70
CA SER A 25 -23.02 -9.99 -10.38
C SER A 25 -24.23 -9.91 -9.44
N THR A 26 -24.08 -10.40 -8.21
CA THR A 26 -25.09 -10.44 -7.15
C THR A 26 -24.99 -9.27 -6.16
N GLY A 27 -24.07 -8.33 -6.41
CA GLY A 27 -23.94 -7.06 -5.69
C GLY A 27 -22.85 -7.03 -4.62
N GLU A 28 -22.11 -8.12 -4.43
CA GLU A 28 -20.92 -8.17 -3.59
C GLU A 28 -19.85 -7.22 -4.13
N ARG A 29 -19.08 -6.60 -3.24
CA ARG A 29 -17.99 -5.69 -3.59
C ARG A 29 -16.73 -6.01 -2.83
N TRP A 30 -15.60 -5.94 -3.51
CA TRP A 30 -14.27 -6.11 -2.91
C TRP A 30 -13.25 -5.20 -3.60
N PHE A 31 -12.15 -4.92 -2.91
CA PHE A 31 -10.99 -4.30 -3.53
C PHE A 31 -10.29 -5.30 -4.44
N TYR A 32 -9.77 -4.85 -5.58
CA TYR A 32 -9.03 -5.72 -6.49
C TYR A 32 -7.90 -6.45 -5.76
N TRP A 33 -7.79 -7.76 -6.04
CA TRP A 33 -6.78 -8.66 -5.47
C TRP A 33 -6.85 -8.86 -3.95
N MET A 34 -7.87 -8.33 -3.29
CA MET A 34 -8.14 -8.54 -1.87
C MET A 34 -9.26 -9.58 -1.68
N PRO A 35 -9.12 -10.50 -0.71
CA PRO A 35 -10.24 -11.29 -0.21
C PRO A 35 -11.38 -10.38 0.28
N ALA A 36 -12.63 -10.82 0.12
CA ALA A 36 -13.78 -10.01 0.55
C ALA A 36 -13.85 -9.82 2.08
N ASP A 37 -13.21 -10.71 2.83
CA ASP A 37 -13.15 -10.83 4.29
C ASP A 37 -11.77 -10.47 4.87
N TYR A 38 -10.92 -9.77 4.10
CA TYR A 38 -9.54 -9.48 4.52
C TYR A 38 -9.45 -8.72 5.85
N ASP A 39 -10.46 -7.92 6.19
CA ASP A 39 -10.52 -7.18 7.45
C ASP A 39 -10.68 -8.09 8.67
N GLU A 40 -11.28 -9.27 8.49
CA GLU A 40 -11.44 -10.29 9.52
C GLU A 40 -10.23 -11.23 9.59
N THR A 41 -9.57 -11.52 8.47
CA THR A 41 -8.56 -12.59 8.38
C THR A 41 -7.11 -12.11 8.50
N VAL A 42 -6.82 -10.86 8.13
CA VAL A 42 -5.45 -10.32 8.11
C VAL A 42 -5.08 -9.75 9.47
N GLU A 43 -3.87 -10.00 9.97
CA GLU A 43 -3.46 -9.57 11.32
C GLU A 43 -2.39 -8.48 11.33
N SER A 44 -1.85 -8.12 10.16
CA SER A 44 -0.71 -7.20 10.06
C SER A 44 -0.78 -6.27 8.85
N VAL A 45 -0.05 -5.14 8.92
CA VAL A 45 0.07 -4.20 7.79
C VAL A 45 0.81 -4.86 6.63
N GLU A 46 1.81 -5.67 6.95
CA GLU A 46 2.63 -6.45 6.04
C GLU A 46 1.77 -7.37 5.17
N GLU A 47 0.83 -8.11 5.77
CA GLU A 47 -0.07 -9.00 5.04
C GLU A 47 -1.00 -8.24 4.09
N ILE A 48 -1.52 -7.06 4.48
CA ILE A 48 -2.32 -6.24 3.58
C ILE A 48 -1.49 -5.78 2.38
N LEU A 49 -0.28 -5.29 2.63
CA LEU A 49 0.62 -4.83 1.57
C LEU A 49 1.04 -5.98 0.64
N ASP A 50 1.27 -7.18 1.17
CA ASP A 50 1.57 -8.38 0.37
C ASP A 50 0.38 -8.82 -0.51
N LEU A 51 -0.85 -8.77 0.03
CA LEU A 51 -2.07 -9.05 -0.74
C LEU A 51 -2.23 -8.09 -1.91
N LEU A 52 -1.96 -6.80 -1.68
CA LEU A 52 -1.93 -5.73 -2.69
C LEU A 52 -0.76 -5.87 -3.68
N GLY A 53 0.16 -6.81 -3.44
CA GLY A 53 1.23 -7.14 -4.36
C GLY A 53 2.56 -6.44 -4.11
N PHE A 54 2.73 -5.79 -2.96
CA PHE A 54 4.02 -5.20 -2.59
C PHE A 54 4.99 -6.23 -2.06
N GLU A 55 6.25 -6.13 -2.50
CA GLU A 55 7.36 -6.86 -1.88
C GLU A 55 7.95 -6.01 -0.75
N LEU A 56 8.11 -6.62 0.43
CA LEU A 56 8.48 -5.93 1.66
C LEU A 56 9.84 -6.38 2.17
N ALA A 57 10.63 -5.42 2.67
CA ALA A 57 11.77 -5.66 3.54
C ALA A 57 11.44 -5.12 4.94
N VAL A 58 11.51 -5.99 5.95
CA VAL A 58 11.27 -5.60 7.35
C VAL A 58 12.61 -5.50 8.07
N GLU A 59 12.95 -4.28 8.50
CA GLU A 59 14.22 -3.98 9.15
C GLU A 59 14.02 -3.50 10.59
N LYS A 60 14.72 -4.15 11.53
CA LYS A 60 14.63 -3.83 12.96
C LYS A 60 15.12 -2.40 13.21
N GLY A 61 14.25 -1.55 13.74
CA GLY A 61 14.55 -0.15 14.08
C GLY A 61 14.27 0.85 12.95
N ILE A 62 13.96 0.37 11.74
CA ILE A 62 13.59 1.19 10.58
C ILE A 62 12.08 1.01 10.27
N GLY A 63 11.61 -0.24 10.26
CA GLY A 63 10.21 -0.59 9.99
C GLY A 63 10.04 -1.37 8.68
N ILE A 64 8.88 -1.20 8.05
CA ILE A 64 8.57 -1.77 6.74
C ILE A 64 9.10 -0.85 5.63
N SER A 65 9.87 -1.42 4.71
CA SER A 65 10.27 -0.82 3.44
C SER A 65 9.58 -1.58 2.30
N ILE A 66 8.90 -0.88 1.40
CA ILE A 66 8.43 -1.46 0.14
C ILE A 66 9.59 -1.44 -0.84
N ILE A 67 9.96 -2.61 -1.39
CA ILE A 67 11.14 -2.81 -2.24
C ILE A 67 10.80 -3.31 -3.65
N GLY A 68 9.55 -3.70 -3.89
CA GLY A 68 9.09 -4.23 -5.17
C GLY A 68 7.56 -4.26 -5.26
N PHE A 69 7.06 -4.65 -6.43
CA PHE A 69 5.63 -4.73 -6.72
C PHE A 69 5.35 -5.78 -7.82
N ASN A 70 4.31 -6.61 -7.67
CA ASN A 70 4.08 -7.81 -8.49
C ASN A 70 2.89 -7.75 -9.48
N ASN A 71 2.68 -6.61 -10.15
CA ASN A 71 1.64 -6.41 -11.18
C ASN A 71 0.17 -6.53 -10.70
N LYS A 72 -0.09 -6.59 -9.40
CA LYS A 72 -1.47 -6.64 -8.85
C LYS A 72 -2.07 -5.23 -8.69
N HIS A 73 -2.42 -4.59 -9.80
CA HIS A 73 -2.99 -3.24 -9.77
C HIS A 73 -4.50 -3.20 -9.59
N GLY A 74 -4.96 -2.17 -8.89
CA GLY A 74 -6.35 -1.74 -8.92
C GLY A 74 -6.72 -0.75 -7.82
N ASP A 75 -6.35 -1.07 -6.58
CA ASP A 75 -6.78 -0.35 -5.38
C ASP A 75 -5.65 -0.03 -4.39
N GLU A 76 -4.39 -0.33 -4.73
CA GLU A 76 -3.21 -0.12 -3.89
C GLU A 76 -3.06 1.35 -3.45
N CYS A 77 -3.38 2.30 -4.33
CA CYS A 77 -3.33 3.73 -4.03
C CYS A 77 -4.29 4.13 -2.91
N THR A 78 -5.44 3.46 -2.78
CA THR A 78 -6.44 3.73 -1.73
C THR A 78 -5.89 3.34 -0.36
N PHE A 79 -5.24 2.17 -0.29
CA PHE A 79 -4.62 1.68 0.94
C PHE A 79 -3.39 2.52 1.33
N LEU A 80 -2.51 2.80 0.38
CA LEU A 80 -1.33 3.63 0.62
C LEU A 80 -1.69 5.06 1.08
N GLN A 81 -2.76 5.65 0.56
CA GLN A 81 -3.24 6.95 1.03
C GLN A 81 -3.84 6.90 2.44
N SER A 82 -4.56 5.84 2.79
CA SER A 82 -5.25 5.74 4.08
C SER A 82 -4.27 5.67 5.25
N ILE A 83 -3.08 5.09 5.04
CA ILE A 83 -2.04 4.97 6.06
C ILE A 83 -1.10 6.17 6.13
N ALA A 84 -1.23 7.14 5.23
CA ALA A 84 -0.33 8.28 5.17
C ALA A 84 -0.21 9.09 6.49
N PRO A 85 -1.29 9.26 7.29
CA PRO A 85 -1.18 9.91 8.60
C PRO A 85 -0.37 9.13 9.64
N TYR A 86 -0.20 7.82 9.43
CA TYR A 86 0.41 6.89 10.39
C TYR A 86 1.81 6.46 9.95
N SER A 87 2.23 6.85 8.76
CA SER A 87 3.54 6.55 8.18
C SER A 87 4.41 7.80 8.09
N SER A 88 5.72 7.57 8.11
CA SER A 88 6.72 8.59 7.86
C SER A 88 7.83 7.96 7.03
N GLY A 89 8.53 8.77 6.23
CA GLY A 89 9.59 8.31 5.34
C GLY A 89 9.14 8.31 3.90
N HIS A 90 9.61 7.33 3.12
CA HIS A 90 9.27 7.25 1.71
C HIS A 90 9.18 5.80 1.24
N ILE A 91 8.34 5.58 0.24
CA ILE A 91 8.26 4.34 -0.52
C ILE A 91 8.91 4.58 -1.87
N VAL A 92 9.77 3.67 -2.31
CA VAL A 92 10.30 3.63 -3.67
C VAL A 92 9.97 2.28 -4.26
N TRP A 93 9.33 2.25 -5.41
CA TRP A 93 8.97 1.00 -6.07
C TRP A 93 9.14 1.13 -7.59
N ILE A 94 9.26 -0.01 -8.25
CA ILE A 94 9.40 -0.11 -9.70
C ILE A 94 8.07 -0.62 -10.24
N GLY A 95 7.43 0.16 -11.10
CA GLY A 95 6.21 -0.21 -11.80
C GLY A 95 6.47 -1.15 -12.97
N GLU A 96 5.39 -1.69 -13.54
CA GLU A 96 5.46 -2.74 -14.57
C GLU A 96 6.28 -2.32 -15.81
N ASP A 97 6.20 -1.04 -16.18
CA ASP A 97 6.92 -0.46 -17.32
C ASP A 97 8.41 -0.16 -17.01
N GLY A 98 8.90 -0.55 -15.82
CA GLY A 98 10.23 -0.22 -15.33
C GLY A 98 10.34 1.19 -14.72
N ASP A 99 9.24 1.95 -14.72
CA ASP A 99 9.16 3.29 -14.15
C ASP A 99 9.33 3.24 -12.63
N ARG A 100 10.22 4.08 -12.10
CA ARG A 100 10.47 4.16 -10.67
C ARG A 100 9.61 5.25 -10.05
N TRP A 101 8.80 4.86 -9.08
CA TRP A 101 7.91 5.76 -8.35
C TRP A 101 8.47 6.02 -6.97
N LYS A 102 8.29 7.26 -6.49
CA LYS A 102 8.56 7.62 -5.10
C LYS A 102 7.34 8.29 -4.48
N GLU A 103 7.03 7.88 -3.26
CA GLU A 103 5.97 8.47 -2.45
C GLU A 103 6.56 8.91 -1.12
N ASP A 104 6.52 10.21 -0.81
CA ASP A 104 6.91 10.71 0.51
C ASP A 104 5.70 10.75 1.43
N TYR A 105 5.92 10.28 2.65
CA TYR A 105 4.98 10.27 3.76
C TYR A 105 5.52 11.15 4.87
N ASN A 106 4.81 12.24 5.17
CA ASN A 106 5.20 13.19 6.22
C ASN A 106 4.24 13.17 7.43
N GLY A 107 3.46 12.10 7.61
CA GLY A 107 2.47 11.97 8.69
C GLY A 107 1.20 12.80 8.50
N MET A 108 1.02 13.51 7.38
CA MET A 108 -0.24 14.23 7.07
C MET A 108 -0.66 14.11 5.61
N LEU A 109 0.28 14.06 4.67
CA LEU A 109 0.02 14.00 3.23
C LEU A 109 0.97 12.99 2.57
N MET A 110 0.42 12.23 1.63
CA MET A 110 1.21 11.47 0.66
C MET A 110 1.51 12.38 -0.54
N LYS A 111 2.78 12.46 -0.93
CA LYS A 111 3.21 13.17 -2.14
C LYS A 111 3.88 12.19 -3.10
N ARG A 112 3.21 11.93 -4.23
CA ARG A 112 3.79 11.17 -5.34
C ARG A 112 4.72 12.05 -6.16
N TYR A 113 5.92 11.55 -6.43
CA TYR A 113 6.85 12.12 -7.39
C TYR A 113 6.76 11.35 -8.69
N VAL A 114 6.81 12.08 -9.80
CA VAL A 114 7.00 11.48 -11.13
C VAL A 114 8.40 10.86 -11.22
N PRO A 115 8.58 9.79 -12.01
CA PRO A 115 9.87 9.13 -12.19
C PRO A 115 10.97 10.12 -12.57
N SER A 116 12.11 10.05 -11.88
CA SER A 116 13.29 10.89 -12.14
C SER A 116 14.58 10.11 -11.88
N ASP A 117 15.58 10.32 -12.75
CA ASP A 117 16.92 9.73 -12.65
C ASP A 117 17.69 10.20 -11.40
N GLU A 118 17.24 11.24 -10.70
CA GLU A 118 17.89 11.75 -9.49
C GLU A 118 17.68 10.85 -8.26
N TRP A 119 16.63 10.03 -8.23
CA TRP A 119 16.39 9.05 -7.17
C TRP A 119 17.31 7.81 -7.27
N VAL A 120 18.12 7.71 -8.34
CA VAL A 120 18.92 6.52 -8.70
C VAL A 120 20.17 6.33 -7.85
N ARG A 121 20.45 7.20 -6.86
CA ARG A 121 21.55 7.00 -5.90
C ARG A 121 21.04 6.47 -4.56
N VAL A 122 20.64 5.19 -4.53
CA VAL A 122 20.55 4.44 -3.27
C VAL A 122 21.52 3.27 -3.34
N TYR A 123 22.62 3.46 -2.60
CA TYR A 123 23.72 2.60 -2.16
C TYR A 123 23.92 1.23 -2.82
N ARG A 124 25.11 1.08 -3.44
CA ARG A 124 25.78 -0.18 -3.73
C ARG A 124 26.44 -0.74 -2.48
#